data_AF-A0A6P5RRU1-F1
#
_entry.id   AF-A0A6P5RRU1-F1
#
_cell.length_a   1.000
_cell.length_b   1.000
_cell.length_c   1.000
_cell.angle_alpha   90.00
_cell.angle_beta   90.00
_cell.angle_gamma   90.00
#
_symmetry.space_group_name_H-M   'P 1'
#
loop_
_entity.id
_entity.type
_entity.pdbx_description
1 polymer ?
#
loop_
_entity_poly.entity_id
_entity_poly.type
_entity_poly.pdbx_seq_one_letter_code
_entity_poly.pdbx_strand_id
1 'polypeptide(L)'
;MALQEEPQELQNPPMAFDALFCEEGLEEDLGDNGIEEESEGCVGNMEKQSTFPLVLLENDFFWEDDELASLISKEEQTHVCFSGSISDGPLMAARKEAVEWILSVKAHYGFSSLTTVLAVNYFDRFIASLRFQRDRPWMSQLAAVACVSLAAKVEEIHVPLLLDLQVESSKYVFEAKTIQRMELLVLSTLGWRMNPVTPNSFFDHIIRRFGLKIHLRWEFLWRCERLLLSFIA
;
A
#
# COMPACT_ATOMS: atom_id res chain seq x y z
N MET A 1 -36.30 17.31 -43.85
CA MET A 1 -36.44 17.70 -42.44
C MET A 1 -35.48 16.79 -41.68
N ALA A 2 -34.27 17.28 -41.45
CA ALA A 2 -33.24 16.58 -40.71
C ALA A 2 -33.50 16.77 -39.21
N LEU A 3 -33.31 15.73 -38.40
CA LEU A 3 -33.02 15.88 -36.99
C LEU A 3 -31.85 14.96 -36.65
N GLN A 4 -30.91 15.60 -35.99
CA GLN A 4 -29.51 15.28 -35.78
C GLN A 4 -29.36 14.66 -34.38
N GLU A 5 -28.40 13.76 -34.23
CA GLU A 5 -27.95 13.21 -32.95
C GLU A 5 -27.34 14.32 -32.07
N GLU A 6 -27.47 14.20 -30.73
CA GLU A 6 -26.36 14.49 -29.80
C GLU A 6 -26.54 13.75 -28.45
N PRO A 7 -25.45 13.38 -27.76
CA PRO A 7 -25.44 12.56 -26.55
C PRO A 7 -25.39 13.38 -25.25
N GLN A 8 -25.94 12.83 -24.16
CA GLN A 8 -25.89 13.42 -22.82
C GLN A 8 -24.51 13.18 -22.17
N GLU A 9 -23.73 14.25 -22.01
CA GLU A 9 -22.57 14.30 -21.12
C GLU A 9 -23.04 14.41 -19.66
N LEU A 10 -22.63 13.46 -18.82
CA LEU A 10 -22.81 13.53 -17.37
C LEU A 10 -21.59 14.23 -16.76
N GLN A 11 -21.70 15.53 -16.50
CA GLN A 11 -20.69 16.31 -15.78
C GLN A 11 -20.70 15.94 -14.28
N ASN A 12 -19.63 15.30 -13.79
CA ASN A 12 -19.38 15.15 -12.36
C ASN A 12 -18.76 16.45 -11.81
N PRO A 13 -19.25 16.99 -10.68
CA PRO A 13 -18.65 18.18 -10.06
C PRO A 13 -17.31 17.84 -9.38
N PRO A 14 -16.36 18.79 -9.28
CA PRO A 14 -15.09 18.57 -8.61
C PRO A 14 -15.34 18.49 -7.09
N MET A 15 -14.94 17.37 -6.48
CA MET A 15 -15.08 17.14 -5.04
C MET A 15 -14.19 18.10 -4.26
N ALA A 16 -14.81 19.04 -3.56
CA ALA A 16 -14.19 19.80 -2.49
C ALA A 16 -13.94 18.83 -1.32
N PHE A 17 -12.67 18.65 -0.96
CA PHE A 17 -12.29 17.96 0.27
C PHE A 17 -12.65 18.88 1.46
N ASP A 18 -13.85 18.71 2.02
CA ASP A 18 -14.14 19.21 3.36
C ASP A 18 -13.40 18.32 4.36
N ALA A 19 -12.32 18.88 4.89
CA ALA A 19 -11.48 18.27 5.90
C ALA A 19 -12.26 18.17 7.22
N LEU A 20 -12.65 16.96 7.61
CA LEU A 20 -13.02 16.64 8.98
C LEU A 20 -11.74 16.64 9.83
N PHE A 21 -11.34 17.81 10.33
CA PHE A 21 -10.45 17.88 11.48
C PHE A 21 -11.29 18.11 12.74
N CYS A 22 -11.20 17.18 13.69
CA CYS A 22 -11.63 17.42 15.06
C CYS A 22 -10.63 18.39 15.70
N GLU A 23 -11.08 19.60 16.04
CA GLU A 23 -10.31 20.54 16.86
C GLU A 23 -10.30 20.04 18.31
N GLU A 24 -9.20 19.44 18.75
CA GLU A 24 -8.91 19.34 20.19
C GLU A 24 -8.27 20.66 20.62
N GLY A 25 -9.06 21.49 21.31
CA GLY A 25 -8.59 22.72 21.92
C GLY A 25 -7.65 22.43 23.09
N LEU A 26 -6.38 22.80 22.96
CA LEU A 26 -5.46 22.90 24.08
C LEU A 26 -5.59 24.30 24.68
N GLU A 27 -6.16 24.38 25.87
CA GLU A 27 -6.12 25.57 26.72
C GLU A 27 -4.67 25.77 27.19
N GLU A 28 -3.97 26.76 26.62
CA GLU A 28 -2.69 27.24 27.14
C GLU A 28 -2.96 28.27 28.26
N ASP A 29 -2.85 27.83 29.51
CA ASP A 29 -2.77 28.70 30.68
C ASP A 29 -1.31 28.88 31.08
N LEU A 30 -0.67 29.98 30.67
CA LEU A 30 0.51 30.53 31.34
C LEU A 30 0.58 32.06 31.19
N GLY A 31 0.13 32.75 32.23
CA GLY A 31 0.99 33.65 33.03
C GLY A 31 1.58 34.88 32.35
N ASP A 32 0.87 35.99 32.50
CA ASP A 32 1.31 37.37 32.56
C ASP A 32 2.76 37.60 33.05
N ASN A 33 3.50 38.42 32.31
CA ASN A 33 4.42 39.45 32.84
C ASN A 33 4.87 40.38 31.70
N GLY A 34 4.33 41.59 31.69
CA GLY A 34 4.75 42.66 30.78
C GLY A 34 6.09 43.31 31.16
N ILE A 35 6.82 43.78 30.14
CA ILE A 35 7.67 44.98 30.20
C ILE A 35 7.59 45.66 28.82
N GLU A 36 7.19 46.93 28.84
CA GLU A 36 7.21 47.88 27.73
C GLU A 36 8.64 48.37 27.49
N GLU A 37 9.11 48.41 26.23
CA GLU A 37 10.05 49.45 25.76
C GLU A 37 9.82 49.72 24.26
N GLU A 38 9.62 51.00 23.95
CA GLU A 38 9.41 51.56 22.61
C GLU A 38 10.74 51.76 21.86
N SER A 39 10.76 51.54 20.55
CA SER A 39 11.65 52.28 19.63
C SER A 39 11.17 52.21 18.18
N GLU A 40 11.22 53.37 17.54
CA GLU A 40 10.66 53.74 16.24
C GLU A 40 11.33 53.10 14.99
N GLY A 41 10.52 52.92 13.94
CA GLY A 41 10.85 53.37 12.58
C GLY A 41 11.57 52.41 11.63
N CYS A 42 10.84 51.86 10.65
CA CYS A 42 11.00 52.15 9.21
C CYS A 42 10.13 51.25 8.33
N VAL A 43 9.50 51.86 7.32
CA VAL A 43 8.59 51.27 6.34
C VAL A 43 9.33 50.36 5.36
N GLY A 44 8.81 49.15 5.16
CA GLY A 44 9.21 48.26 4.07
C GLY A 44 8.12 47.20 3.81
N ASN A 45 7.52 47.25 2.63
CA ASN A 45 6.56 46.26 2.12
C ASN A 45 7.06 44.82 2.35
N MET A 46 6.24 43.98 2.99
CA MET A 46 6.45 42.54 2.96
C MET A 46 5.13 41.86 2.65
N GLU A 47 5.14 41.15 1.52
CA GLU A 47 4.08 40.27 1.05
C GLU A 47 3.61 39.38 2.21
N LYS A 48 2.30 39.31 2.41
CA LYS A 48 1.67 38.31 3.28
C LYS A 48 1.88 36.93 2.66
N GLN A 49 3.10 36.40 2.78
CA GLN A 49 3.30 34.96 2.69
C GLN A 49 2.69 34.40 3.96
N SER A 50 1.53 33.78 3.79
CA SER A 50 0.88 32.94 4.77
C SER A 50 1.93 32.04 5.40
N THR A 51 2.36 32.39 6.60
CA THR A 51 3.17 31.55 7.48
C THR A 51 2.28 30.40 7.90
N PHE A 52 2.09 29.44 6.99
CA PHE A 52 1.74 28.09 7.37
C PHE A 52 2.82 27.62 8.34
N PRO A 53 2.49 26.97 9.46
CA PRO A 53 3.47 26.67 10.48
C PRO A 53 4.56 25.76 9.90
N LEU A 54 5.75 26.34 9.67
CA LEU A 54 7.00 25.60 9.46
C LEU A 54 7.35 24.69 10.66
N VAL A 55 6.58 24.82 11.76
CA VAL A 55 6.69 24.09 13.03
C VAL A 55 6.45 22.57 12.88
N LEU A 56 5.78 22.10 11.83
CA LEU A 56 5.62 20.66 11.59
C LEU A 56 6.82 19.98 10.89
N LEU A 57 7.85 20.73 10.48
CA LEU A 57 9.01 20.15 9.78
C LEU A 57 10.21 19.89 10.71
N GLU A 58 10.19 20.40 11.95
CA GLU A 58 11.29 20.26 12.91
C GLU A 58 11.14 19.08 13.88
N ASN A 59 9.94 18.52 14.04
CA ASN A 59 9.74 17.28 14.79
C ASN A 59 9.77 16.09 13.84
N ASP A 60 10.90 15.37 13.82
CA ASP A 60 11.04 13.91 13.63
C ASP A 60 12.46 13.51 13.15
N PHE A 61 13.47 14.38 13.26
CA PHE A 61 14.87 13.98 13.01
C PHE A 61 15.51 13.18 14.16
N PHE A 62 14.72 12.73 15.14
CA PHE A 62 15.18 11.79 16.15
C PHE A 62 14.86 10.36 15.71
N TRP A 63 15.72 9.82 14.84
CA TRP A 63 15.66 8.41 14.45
C TRP A 63 16.09 7.57 15.64
N GLU A 64 15.19 6.77 16.18
CA GLU A 64 15.59 5.68 17.04
C GLU A 64 16.20 4.60 16.13
N ASP A 65 17.51 4.33 16.24
CA ASP A 65 18.16 3.22 15.52
C ASP A 65 17.46 1.87 15.80
N ASP A 66 16.70 1.80 16.90
CA ASP A 66 15.82 0.70 17.29
C ASP A 66 14.67 0.45 16.30
N GLU A 67 14.19 1.46 15.57
CA GLU A 67 13.11 1.29 14.58
C GLU A 67 13.55 0.37 13.44
N LEU A 68 14.73 0.63 12.86
CA LEU A 68 15.27 -0.18 11.76
C LEU A 68 15.55 -1.62 12.22
N ALA A 69 16.13 -1.78 13.41
CA ALA A 69 16.35 -3.10 14.00
C ALA A 69 15.03 -3.85 14.22
N SER A 70 13.98 -3.15 14.65
CA SER A 70 12.61 -3.70 14.78
C SER A 70 12.02 -4.10 13.42
N LEU A 71 12.20 -3.29 12.37
CA LEU A 71 11.73 -3.62 11.02
C LEU A 71 12.42 -4.90 10.50
N ILE A 72 13.74 -5.00 10.63
CA ILE A 72 14.51 -6.20 10.23
C ILE A 72 14.05 -7.42 11.03
N SER A 73 13.92 -7.29 12.35
CA SER A 73 13.49 -8.40 13.22
C SER A 73 12.08 -8.89 12.90
N LYS A 74 11.19 -8.00 12.47
CA LYS A 74 9.82 -8.35 12.05
C LYS A 74 9.78 -8.90 10.63
N GLU A 75 10.64 -8.44 9.73
CA GLU A 75 10.81 -9.02 8.40
C GLU A 75 11.19 -10.50 8.49
N GLU A 76 12.19 -10.84 9.31
CA GLU A 76 12.64 -12.23 9.51
C GLU A 76 11.52 -13.18 9.93
N GLN A 77 10.53 -12.71 10.69
CA GLN A 77 9.39 -13.52 11.14
C GLN A 77 8.39 -13.84 10.02
N THR A 78 8.44 -13.12 8.91
CA THR A 78 7.52 -13.24 7.77
C THR A 78 8.23 -13.57 6.45
N HIS A 79 9.55 -13.60 6.46
CA HIS A 79 10.40 -13.90 5.31
C HIS A 79 10.30 -15.38 4.92
N VAL A 80 10.00 -15.64 3.65
CA VAL A 80 9.96 -17.00 3.08
C VAL A 80 11.28 -17.27 2.40
N CYS A 81 12.09 -18.14 2.97
CA CYS A 81 13.33 -18.57 2.33
C CYS A 81 13.06 -19.71 1.34
N PHE A 82 12.90 -19.40 0.05
CA PHE A 82 12.85 -20.41 -1.02
C PHE A 82 14.22 -21.08 -1.30
N SER A 83 15.28 -20.70 -0.57
CA SER A 83 16.67 -21.15 -0.78
C SER A 83 16.83 -22.68 -0.87
N GLY A 84 16.02 -23.46 -0.15
CA GLY A 84 16.06 -24.94 -0.23
C GLY A 84 15.36 -25.56 -1.44
N SER A 85 14.56 -24.79 -2.19
CA SER A 85 13.62 -25.25 -3.22
C SER A 85 13.90 -24.71 -4.63
N ILE A 86 15.08 -24.13 -4.88
CA ILE A 86 15.50 -23.67 -6.23
C ILE A 86 15.41 -24.80 -7.29
N SER A 87 15.31 -26.06 -6.86
CA SER A 87 15.14 -27.25 -7.72
C SER A 87 13.68 -27.62 -8.03
N ASP A 88 12.66 -27.01 -7.40
CA ASP A 88 11.25 -27.36 -7.61
C ASP A 88 10.63 -26.53 -8.76
N GLY A 89 10.96 -26.93 -9.99
CA GLY A 89 10.47 -26.29 -11.22
C GLY A 89 8.94 -26.05 -11.26
N PRO A 90 8.09 -27.03 -10.88
CA PRO A 90 6.65 -26.84 -10.79
C PRO A 90 6.21 -25.71 -9.86
N LEU A 91 6.86 -25.57 -8.70
CA LEU A 91 6.55 -24.51 -7.71
C LEU A 91 6.88 -23.12 -8.27
N MET A 92 8.03 -22.99 -8.93
CA MET A 92 8.44 -21.74 -9.57
C MET A 92 7.53 -21.36 -10.72
N ALA A 93 7.07 -22.34 -11.52
CA ALA A 93 6.10 -22.10 -12.58
C ALA A 93 4.74 -21.65 -12.03
N ALA A 94 4.25 -22.29 -10.98
CA ALA A 94 3.01 -21.91 -10.30
C ALA A 94 3.08 -20.49 -9.72
N ARG A 95 4.21 -20.12 -9.10
CA ARG A 95 4.47 -18.76 -8.62
C ARG A 95 4.49 -17.75 -9.75
N LYS A 96 5.21 -18.03 -10.83
CA LYS A 96 5.29 -17.13 -11.99
C LYS A 96 3.89 -16.83 -12.54
N GLU A 97 3.10 -17.88 -12.80
CA GLU A 97 1.74 -17.73 -13.31
C GLU A 97 0.83 -16.95 -12.34
N ALA A 98 0.94 -17.23 -11.04
CA ALA A 98 0.18 -16.50 -10.03
C ALA A 98 0.55 -15.01 -10.00
N VAL A 99 1.84 -14.67 -10.04
CA VAL A 99 2.31 -13.28 -10.02
C VAL A 99 1.89 -12.53 -11.29
N GLU A 100 2.03 -13.15 -12.46
CA GLU A 100 1.55 -12.56 -13.73
C GLU A 100 0.05 -12.26 -13.64
N TRP A 101 -0.74 -13.19 -13.09
CA TRP A 101 -2.16 -12.98 -12.88
C TRP A 101 -2.44 -11.85 -11.86
N ILE A 102 -1.74 -11.81 -10.72
CA ILE A 102 -1.87 -10.74 -9.71
C ILE A 102 -1.61 -9.36 -10.33
N LEU A 103 -0.56 -9.24 -11.15
CA LEU A 103 -0.22 -7.99 -11.85
C LEU A 103 -1.30 -7.59 -12.86
N SER A 104 -1.94 -8.56 -13.53
CA SER A 104 -3.07 -8.28 -14.41
C SER A 104 -4.29 -7.73 -13.65
N VAL A 105 -4.56 -8.26 -12.45
CA VAL A 105 -5.64 -7.74 -11.58
C VAL A 105 -5.31 -6.34 -11.08
N LYS A 106 -4.05 -6.09 -10.69
CA LYS A 106 -3.57 -4.75 -10.32
C LYS A 106 -3.83 -3.75 -11.44
N ALA A 107 -3.45 -4.10 -12.67
CA ALA A 107 -3.65 -3.24 -13.84
C ALA A 107 -5.13 -2.99 -14.15
N HIS A 108 -5.99 -4.01 -13.97
CA HIS A 108 -7.42 -3.91 -14.23
C HIS A 108 -8.15 -3.00 -13.22
N TYR A 109 -7.87 -3.15 -11.92
CA TYR A 109 -8.57 -2.41 -10.87
C TYR A 109 -7.86 -1.15 -10.39
N GLY A 110 -6.62 -0.92 -10.82
CA GLY A 110 -5.80 0.19 -10.35
C GLY A 110 -5.38 0.05 -8.88
N PHE A 111 -5.25 -1.17 -8.38
CA PHE A 111 -4.81 -1.43 -7.00
C PHE A 111 -3.41 -0.86 -6.73
N SER A 112 -3.17 -0.51 -5.47
CA SER A 112 -1.88 -0.02 -5.01
C SER A 112 -0.77 -1.05 -5.23
N SER A 113 0.48 -0.58 -5.29
CA SER A 113 1.63 -1.48 -5.25
C SER A 113 1.71 -2.28 -3.95
N LEU A 114 1.30 -1.70 -2.83
CA LEU A 114 1.29 -2.38 -1.54
C LEU A 114 0.35 -3.59 -1.56
N THR A 115 -0.83 -3.48 -2.18
CA THR A 115 -1.74 -4.61 -2.39
C THR A 115 -1.09 -5.75 -3.19
N THR A 116 -0.32 -5.41 -4.22
CA THR A 116 0.44 -6.40 -5.00
C THR A 116 1.51 -7.08 -4.14
N VAL A 117 2.29 -6.29 -3.40
CA VAL A 117 3.35 -6.79 -2.50
C VAL A 117 2.77 -7.73 -1.44
N LEU A 118 1.65 -7.36 -0.83
CA LEU A 118 0.95 -8.18 0.15
C LEU A 118 0.42 -9.47 -0.48
N ALA A 119 -0.23 -9.40 -1.63
CA ALA A 119 -0.77 -10.58 -2.31
C ALA A 119 0.33 -11.59 -2.65
N VAL A 120 1.47 -11.13 -3.17
CA VAL A 120 2.63 -12.00 -3.46
C VAL A 120 3.24 -12.56 -2.18
N ASN A 121 3.38 -11.75 -1.12
CA ASN A 121 3.86 -12.25 0.17
C ASN A 121 2.98 -13.36 0.73
N TYR A 122 1.65 -13.18 0.67
CA TYR A 122 0.71 -14.20 1.15
C TYR A 122 0.80 -15.47 0.33
N PHE A 123 0.86 -15.33 -1.00
CA PHE A 123 0.97 -16.44 -1.92
C PHE A 123 2.25 -17.23 -1.67
N ASP A 124 3.39 -16.55 -1.62
CA ASP A 124 4.71 -17.14 -1.39
C ASP A 124 4.76 -17.91 -0.05
N ARG A 125 4.21 -17.33 1.02
CA ARG A 125 4.07 -18.00 2.33
C ARG A 125 3.15 -19.22 2.27
N PHE A 126 2.06 -19.13 1.50
CA PHE A 126 1.10 -20.21 1.37
C PHE A 126 1.67 -21.41 0.59
N ILE A 127 2.34 -21.17 -0.54
CA ILE A 127 2.90 -22.25 -1.39
C ILE A 127 4.12 -22.92 -0.76
N ALA A 128 4.84 -22.21 0.12
CA ALA A 128 5.91 -22.78 0.94
C ALA A 128 5.38 -23.74 2.03
N SER A 129 4.07 -23.71 2.32
CA SER A 129 3.46 -24.57 3.34
C SER A 129 3.18 -25.99 2.81
N LEU A 130 3.13 -26.96 3.73
CA LEU A 130 2.80 -28.37 3.44
C LEU A 130 1.38 -28.58 2.91
N ARG A 131 0.51 -27.55 2.96
CA ARG A 131 -0.89 -27.64 2.56
C ARG A 131 -1.10 -27.42 1.06
N PHE A 132 -0.08 -26.98 0.35
CA PHE A 132 -0.17 -26.69 -1.08
C PHE A 132 -0.01 -27.96 -1.93
N GLN A 133 -1.02 -28.29 -2.74
CA GLN A 133 -0.98 -29.43 -3.65
C GLN A 133 -0.36 -29.01 -4.99
N ARG A 134 0.92 -29.36 -5.18
CA ARG A 134 1.72 -28.98 -6.35
C ARG A 134 1.26 -29.62 -7.66
N ASP A 135 0.49 -30.70 -7.58
CA ASP A 135 -0.05 -31.44 -8.74
C ASP A 135 -1.31 -30.80 -9.34
N ARG A 136 -1.84 -29.74 -8.71
CA ARG A 136 -3.14 -29.13 -9.08
C ARG A 136 -2.97 -27.68 -9.55
N PRO A 137 -2.90 -27.40 -10.87
CA PRO A 137 -2.69 -26.04 -11.37
C PRO A 137 -3.82 -25.08 -10.97
N TRP A 138 -5.07 -25.57 -10.88
CA TRP A 138 -6.21 -24.78 -10.40
C TRP A 138 -6.03 -24.28 -8.96
N MET A 139 -5.27 -25.00 -8.12
CA MET A 139 -5.05 -24.61 -6.73
C MET A 139 -4.15 -23.39 -6.63
N SER A 140 -3.16 -23.27 -7.53
CA SER A 140 -2.32 -22.07 -7.64
C SER A 140 -3.17 -20.84 -7.96
N GLN A 141 -4.03 -20.94 -8.99
CA GLN A 141 -4.87 -19.81 -9.37
C GLN A 141 -5.89 -19.46 -8.27
N LEU A 142 -6.53 -20.45 -7.65
CA LEU A 142 -7.45 -20.21 -6.53
C LEU A 142 -6.75 -19.56 -5.34
N ALA A 143 -5.51 -19.97 -5.04
CA ALA A 143 -4.70 -19.35 -4.00
C ALA A 143 -4.35 -17.90 -4.36
N ALA A 144 -3.99 -17.62 -5.61
CA ALA A 144 -3.71 -16.27 -6.08
C ALA A 144 -4.95 -15.36 -5.94
N VAL A 145 -6.13 -15.82 -6.37
CA VAL A 145 -7.41 -15.10 -6.22
C VAL A 145 -7.70 -14.78 -4.76
N ALA A 146 -7.54 -15.78 -3.87
CA ALA A 146 -7.74 -15.58 -2.44
C ALA A 146 -6.71 -14.61 -1.83
N CYS A 147 -5.44 -14.69 -2.23
CA CYS A 147 -4.40 -13.79 -1.73
C CYS A 147 -4.65 -12.33 -2.16
N VAL A 148 -5.08 -12.10 -3.40
CA VAL A 148 -5.48 -10.77 -3.88
C VAL A 148 -6.70 -10.27 -3.13
N SER A 149 -7.72 -11.10 -2.93
CA SER A 149 -8.91 -10.67 -2.19
C SER A 149 -8.57 -10.28 -0.75
N LEU A 150 -7.72 -11.06 -0.08
CA LEU A 150 -7.23 -10.74 1.26
C LEU A 150 -6.38 -9.47 1.27
N ALA A 151 -5.48 -9.28 0.30
CA ALA A 151 -4.65 -8.08 0.22
C ALA A 151 -5.51 -6.83 -0.03
N ALA A 152 -6.48 -6.91 -0.94
CA ALA A 152 -7.42 -5.82 -1.19
C ALA A 152 -8.22 -5.47 0.06
N LYS A 153 -8.68 -6.47 0.85
CA LYS A 153 -9.36 -6.24 2.13
C LYS A 153 -8.48 -5.60 3.21
N VAL A 154 -7.16 -5.73 3.10
CA VAL A 154 -6.21 -5.15 4.06
C VAL A 154 -5.84 -3.71 3.68
N GLU A 155 -5.69 -3.43 2.39
CA GLU A 155 -5.04 -2.20 1.91
C GLU A 155 -5.98 -1.27 1.12
N GLU A 156 -6.98 -1.79 0.40
CA GLU A 156 -7.79 -0.99 -0.51
C GLU A 156 -9.03 -0.42 0.18
N ILE A 157 -9.37 0.83 -0.16
CA ILE A 157 -10.59 1.49 0.32
C ILE A 157 -11.83 0.81 -0.27
N HIS A 158 -11.76 0.43 -1.55
CA HIS A 158 -12.86 -0.18 -2.29
C HIS A 158 -12.45 -1.58 -2.74
N VAL A 159 -13.07 -2.59 -2.15
CA VAL A 159 -12.82 -3.99 -2.48
C VAL A 159 -13.89 -4.50 -3.43
N PRO A 160 -13.54 -4.95 -4.65
CA PRO A 160 -14.50 -5.57 -5.57
C PRO A 160 -15.11 -6.85 -5.00
N LEU A 161 -16.24 -7.28 -5.54
CA LEU A 161 -16.84 -8.56 -5.16
C LEU A 161 -15.94 -9.73 -5.60
N LEU A 162 -16.02 -10.85 -4.86
CA LEU A 162 -15.19 -12.03 -5.13
C LEU A 162 -15.34 -12.58 -6.55
N LEU A 163 -16.53 -12.49 -7.13
CA LEU A 163 -16.78 -12.94 -8.49
C LEU A 163 -16.15 -12.01 -9.52
N ASP A 164 -16.15 -10.70 -9.24
CA ASP A 164 -15.62 -9.67 -10.15
C ASP A 164 -14.09 -9.66 -10.15
N LEU A 165 -13.44 -10.04 -9.04
CA LEU A 165 -11.98 -10.17 -8.95
C LEU A 165 -11.36 -11.14 -9.98
N GLN A 166 -12.18 -12.01 -10.58
CA GLN A 166 -11.74 -13.00 -11.56
C GLN A 166 -11.73 -12.44 -12.98
N VAL A 167 -10.78 -11.54 -13.25
CA VAL A 167 -10.59 -10.86 -14.55
C VAL A 167 -10.34 -11.84 -15.71
N GLU A 168 -10.47 -11.36 -16.96
CA GLU A 168 -10.44 -12.15 -18.21
C GLU A 168 -9.20 -13.04 -18.42
N SER A 169 -8.11 -12.83 -17.67
CA SER A 169 -6.91 -13.67 -17.69
C SER A 169 -7.02 -14.94 -16.83
N SER A 170 -8.16 -15.19 -16.19
CA SER A 170 -8.40 -16.35 -15.33
C SER A 170 -8.61 -17.64 -16.15
N LYS A 171 -7.74 -18.65 -15.98
CA LYS A 171 -7.90 -19.97 -16.64
C LYS A 171 -9.06 -20.77 -16.03
N TYR A 172 -9.29 -20.57 -14.73
CA TYR A 172 -10.35 -21.18 -13.95
C TYR A 172 -11.25 -20.11 -13.34
N VAL A 173 -12.55 -20.40 -13.27
CA VAL A 173 -13.55 -19.58 -12.59
C VAL A 173 -14.06 -20.35 -11.38
N PHE A 174 -14.10 -19.69 -10.23
CA PHE A 174 -14.47 -20.25 -8.96
C PHE A 174 -15.72 -19.58 -8.40
N GLU A 175 -16.54 -20.36 -7.71
CA GLU A 175 -17.63 -19.83 -6.91
C GLU A 175 -17.10 -19.02 -5.72
N ALA A 176 -17.81 -17.96 -5.34
CA ALA A 176 -17.45 -17.11 -4.20
C ALA A 176 -17.21 -17.92 -2.91
N LYS A 177 -18.02 -18.96 -2.66
CA LYS A 177 -17.87 -19.84 -1.49
C LYS A 177 -16.56 -20.62 -1.49
N THR A 178 -16.07 -21.01 -2.67
CA THR A 178 -14.79 -21.70 -2.83
C THR A 178 -13.63 -20.75 -2.58
N ILE A 179 -13.73 -19.51 -3.06
CA ILE A 179 -12.76 -18.46 -2.79
C ILE A 179 -12.70 -18.19 -1.27
N GLN A 180 -13.83 -17.99 -0.61
CA GLN A 180 -13.89 -17.77 0.85
C GLN A 180 -13.25 -18.90 1.67
N ARG A 181 -13.45 -20.16 1.24
CA ARG A 181 -12.79 -21.31 1.89
C ARG A 181 -11.28 -21.26 1.73
N MET A 182 -10.81 -20.87 0.54
CA MET A 182 -9.38 -20.67 0.30
C MET A 182 -8.84 -19.49 1.11
N GLU A 183 -9.57 -18.37 1.23
CA GLU A 183 -9.17 -17.25 2.08
C GLU A 183 -8.95 -17.68 3.52
N LEU A 184 -9.89 -18.44 4.10
CA LEU A 184 -9.74 -18.99 5.45
C LEU A 184 -8.55 -19.93 5.57
N LEU A 185 -8.28 -20.73 4.53
CA LEU A 185 -7.13 -21.63 4.50
C LEU A 185 -5.80 -20.85 4.47
N VAL A 186 -5.71 -19.80 3.65
CA VAL A 186 -4.55 -18.90 3.59
C VAL A 186 -4.36 -18.22 4.95
N LEU A 187 -5.39 -17.56 5.49
CA LEU A 187 -5.36 -16.90 6.80
C LEU A 187 -4.87 -17.84 7.91
N SER A 188 -5.44 -19.05 7.97
CA SER A 188 -5.05 -20.06 8.96
C SER A 188 -3.61 -20.53 8.79
N THR A 189 -3.12 -20.61 7.56
CA THR A 189 -1.74 -21.01 7.25
C THR A 189 -0.75 -19.92 7.64
N LEU A 190 -1.13 -18.66 7.45
CA LEU A 190 -0.34 -17.49 7.81
C LEU A 190 -0.43 -17.13 9.30
N GLY A 191 -1.23 -17.85 10.09
CA GLY A 191 -1.50 -17.53 11.49
C GLY A 191 -2.12 -16.14 11.68
N TRP A 192 -2.93 -15.70 10.70
CA TRP A 192 -3.56 -14.38 10.64
C TRP A 192 -2.58 -13.19 10.65
N ARG A 193 -1.27 -13.44 10.42
CA ARG A 193 -0.25 -12.39 10.31
C ARG A 193 -0.27 -11.79 8.90
N MET A 194 -1.21 -10.88 8.67
CA MET A 194 -1.49 -10.26 7.37
C MET A 194 -0.72 -8.98 7.12
N ASN A 195 -0.07 -8.37 8.11
CA ASN A 195 0.73 -7.17 7.90
C ASN A 195 2.23 -7.49 8.06
N PRO A 196 2.87 -8.15 7.07
CA PRO A 196 4.32 -8.35 7.08
C PRO A 196 5.02 -6.99 6.94
N VAL A 197 6.29 -6.93 7.36
CA VAL A 197 7.12 -5.78 6.99
C VAL A 197 7.28 -5.81 5.48
N THR A 198 6.99 -4.69 4.82
CA THR A 198 7.13 -4.56 3.37
C THR A 198 8.29 -3.65 3.04
N PRO A 199 8.85 -3.73 1.81
CA PRO A 199 9.88 -2.79 1.39
C PRO A 199 9.46 -1.32 1.50
N ASN A 200 8.16 -1.02 1.44
CA ASN A 200 7.62 0.32 1.66
C ASN A 200 7.95 0.87 3.06
N SER A 201 7.95 0.02 4.10
CA SER A 201 8.33 0.43 5.46
C SER A 201 9.79 0.90 5.53
N PHE A 202 10.68 0.25 4.77
CA PHE A 202 12.08 0.67 4.69
C PHE A 202 12.25 1.93 3.85
N PHE A 203 11.48 2.10 2.77
CA PHE A 203 11.51 3.33 1.97
C PHE A 203 11.08 4.54 2.78
N ASP A 204 10.02 4.41 3.57
CA ASP A 204 9.57 5.45 4.47
C ASP A 204 10.67 5.82 5.49
N HIS A 205 11.26 4.83 6.16
CA HIS A 205 12.41 5.06 7.06
C HIS A 205 13.56 5.80 6.37
N ILE A 206 13.93 5.40 5.14
CA ILE A 206 14.98 6.06 4.34
C ILE A 206 14.61 7.51 4.02
N ILE A 207 13.39 7.75 3.50
CA ILE A 207 12.93 9.09 3.10
C ILE A 207 13.03 10.05 4.27
N ARG A 208 12.56 9.60 5.43
CA ARG A 208 12.55 10.41 6.62
C ARG A 208 14.00 10.63 7.11
N ARG A 209 14.85 9.59 7.17
CA ARG A 209 16.28 9.67 7.56
C ARG A 209 17.09 10.63 6.71
N PHE A 210 16.88 10.66 5.40
CA PHE A 210 17.59 11.56 4.49
C PHE A 210 16.96 12.96 4.38
N GLY A 211 15.85 13.23 5.09
CA GLY A 211 15.22 14.55 5.08
C GLY A 211 14.78 15.00 3.69
N LEU A 212 14.34 14.07 2.83
CA LEU A 212 14.01 14.41 1.45
C LEU A 212 12.88 15.44 1.41
N LYS A 213 13.08 16.51 0.62
CA LYS A 213 12.03 17.51 0.34
C LYS A 213 10.79 16.83 -0.24
N ILE A 214 9.60 17.34 0.07
CA ILE A 214 8.30 16.75 -0.28
C ILE A 214 8.22 16.30 -1.77
N HIS A 215 8.69 17.12 -2.71
CA HIS A 215 8.71 16.77 -4.13
C HIS A 215 9.62 15.57 -4.45
N LEU A 216 10.77 15.45 -3.77
CA LEU A 216 11.69 14.32 -3.96
C LEU A 216 11.15 13.03 -3.33
N ARG A 217 10.28 13.13 -2.31
CA ARG A 217 9.64 11.96 -1.68
C ARG A 217 8.77 11.20 -2.67
N TRP A 218 7.87 11.90 -3.37
CA TRP A 218 6.98 11.29 -4.34
C TRP A 218 7.74 10.66 -5.52
N GLU A 219 8.74 11.37 -6.06
CA GLU A 219 9.59 10.84 -7.14
C GLU A 219 10.37 9.60 -6.69
N PHE A 220 10.90 9.61 -5.46
CA PHE A 220 11.61 8.47 -4.89
C PHE A 220 10.68 7.27 -4.70
N LEU A 221 9.53 7.48 -4.04
CA LEU A 221 8.52 6.44 -3.82
C LEU A 221 8.02 5.84 -5.12
N TRP A 222 7.73 6.67 -6.13
CA TRP A 222 7.27 6.20 -7.42
C TRP A 222 8.33 5.35 -8.14
N ARG A 223 9.61 5.74 -8.08
CA ARG A 223 10.71 4.93 -8.63
C ARG A 223 10.88 3.62 -7.88
N CYS A 224 10.81 3.65 -6.55
CA CYS A 224 10.90 2.49 -5.70
C CYS A 224 9.75 1.51 -5.96
N GLU A 225 8.50 1.99 -6.05
CA GLU A 225 7.34 1.20 -6.45
C GLU A 225 7.57 0.53 -7.80
N ARG A 226 8.03 1.29 -8.81
CA ARG A 226 8.27 0.75 -10.14
C ARG A 226 9.35 -0.33 -10.13
N LEU A 227 10.42 -0.13 -9.35
CA LEU A 227 11.48 -1.12 -9.17
C LEU A 227 10.99 -2.38 -8.45
N LEU A 228 10.20 -2.23 -7.38
CA LEU A 228 9.60 -3.36 -6.67
C LEU A 228 8.74 -4.22 -7.60
N LEU A 229 7.86 -3.58 -8.38
CA LEU A 229 7.00 -4.30 -9.31
C LEU A 229 7.81 -4.99 -10.40
N SER A 230 8.91 -4.39 -10.85
CA SER A 230 9.82 -5.01 -11.82
C SER A 230 10.60 -6.20 -11.26
N PHE A 231 10.81 -6.26 -9.94
CA PHE A 231 11.47 -7.38 -9.27
C PHE A 231 10.48 -8.51 -8.94
N ILE A 232 9.23 -8.16 -8.70
CA ILE A 232 8.16 -9.11 -8.43
C ILE A 232 7.77 -9.87 -9.71
N ALA A 233 7.65 -9.14 -10.84
CA ALA A 233 7.32 -9.69 -12.17
C ALA A 233 8.39 -10.64 -12.72
#